data_AF-A0A844FIR9-F1
#
_entry.id   AF-A0A844FIR9-F1
#
_cell.length_a   1.000
_cell.length_b   1.000
_cell.length_c   1.000
_cell.angle_alpha   90.00
_cell.angle_beta   90.00
_cell.angle_gamma   90.00
#
_symmetry.space_group_name_H-M   'P 1'
#
loop_
_entity.id
_entity.type
_entity.pdbx_description
1 polymer ?
#
loop_
_entity_poly.entity_id
_entity_poly.type
_entity_poly.pdbx_seq_one_letter_code
_entity_poly.pdbx_strand_id
1 'polypeptide(L)'
;MPFLLACRAKRTTRKIYSRTDFKREVIVMENKETIDKKEEIKDIDTEKTGDKSKDKQESSAVDSTKKEKLFTQEEINDIISKRLEREKKKAEEERQEAERLAKMSEAERQQAIFDKEKAKFEKERQEFKRQQMELQVIKELNTKGLPTEFASYLIADDAEACMDNIKTFEEKWTNALEEAVKERIKGGYEPPTSETDDIDPFLKGLMG
;
A
#
# COMPACT_ATOMS: atom_id res chain seq x y z
N MET A 1 0.77 58.28 14.14
CA MET A 1 -0.12 57.31 13.47
C MET A 1 0.60 56.75 12.25
N PRO A 2 0.52 55.43 12.04
CA PRO A 2 1.52 54.60 11.39
C PRO A 2 1.23 54.43 9.90
N PHE A 3 2.17 53.91 9.11
CA PHE A 3 1.97 53.00 7.95
C PHE A 3 3.26 52.96 7.12
N LEU A 4 4.35 52.49 7.73
CA LEU A 4 5.43 51.87 6.96
C LEU A 4 5.10 50.37 6.89
N LEU A 5 4.36 50.04 5.84
CA LEU A 5 4.00 48.69 5.46
C LEU A 5 5.29 47.95 5.05
N ALA A 6 5.97 47.34 6.03
CA ALA A 6 7.07 46.43 5.76
C ALA A 6 6.50 45.14 5.11
N CYS A 7 6.33 45.16 3.79
CA CYS A 7 6.15 43.96 2.98
C CYS A 7 7.44 43.14 3.04
N ARG A 8 7.62 42.37 4.12
CA ARG A 8 8.60 41.27 4.17
C ARG A 8 8.03 40.12 3.35
N ALA A 9 8.20 40.20 2.03
CA ALA A 9 7.99 39.08 1.14
C ALA A 9 8.81 37.90 1.65
N LYS A 10 8.14 36.87 2.18
CA LYS A 10 8.75 35.59 2.51
C LYS A 10 9.26 35.01 1.19
N ARG A 11 10.54 35.23 0.88
CA ARG A 11 11.26 34.45 -0.12
C ARG A 11 11.28 33.00 0.37
N THR A 12 10.28 32.22 -0.02
CA THR A 12 10.34 30.76 0.01
C THR A 12 11.32 30.35 -1.07
N THR A 13 12.60 30.36 -0.73
CA THR A 13 13.63 29.67 -1.50
C THR A 13 13.33 28.18 -1.40
N ARG A 14 12.66 27.64 -2.43
CA ARG A 14 12.63 26.19 -2.65
C ARG A 14 14.08 25.75 -2.85
N LYS A 15 14.70 25.23 -1.78
CA LYS A 15 15.98 24.52 -1.90
C LYS A 15 15.75 23.41 -2.91
N ILE A 16 16.51 23.43 -4.00
CA ILE A 16 16.55 22.32 -4.94
C ILE A 16 17.32 21.22 -4.19
N TYR A 17 16.59 20.35 -3.51
CA TYR A 17 17.15 19.22 -2.79
C TYR A 17 17.67 18.22 -3.83
N SER A 18 18.94 17.84 -3.69
CA SER A 18 19.50 16.77 -4.52
C SER A 18 18.93 15.42 -4.07
N ARG A 19 18.86 14.44 -4.99
CA ARG A 19 18.30 13.09 -4.72
C ARG A 19 19.00 12.37 -3.55
N THR A 20 20.20 12.81 -3.16
CA THR A 20 20.96 12.32 -2.00
C THR A 20 20.49 12.92 -0.67
N ASP A 21 19.97 14.14 -0.67
CA ASP A 21 19.53 14.83 0.55
C ASP A 21 18.17 14.29 1.03
N PHE A 22 17.25 13.98 0.11
CA PHE A 22 15.97 13.34 0.43
C PHE A 22 16.17 11.94 1.03
N LYS A 23 17.13 11.16 0.51
CA LYS A 23 17.46 9.84 1.06
C LYS A 23 18.00 9.92 2.49
N ARG A 24 18.82 10.91 2.82
CA ARG A 24 19.30 11.10 4.20
C ARG A 24 18.17 11.49 5.15
N GLU A 25 17.24 12.34 4.72
CA GLU A 25 16.10 12.76 5.55
C GLU A 25 15.10 11.61 5.78
N VAL A 26 14.82 10.78 4.75
CA VAL A 26 14.01 9.55 4.89
C VAL A 26 14.65 8.53 5.83
N ILE A 27 15.97 8.30 5.72
CA ILE A 27 16.70 7.37 6.61
C ILE A 27 16.68 7.86 8.07
N VAL A 28 16.74 9.17 8.31
CA VAL A 28 16.65 9.74 9.66
C VAL A 28 15.24 9.64 10.25
N MET A 29 14.20 9.67 9.41
CA MET A 29 12.80 9.48 9.85
C MET A 29 12.47 8.01 10.16
N GLU A 30 12.87 7.06 9.30
CA GLU A 30 12.64 5.62 9.52
C GLU A 30 13.37 5.10 10.77
N ASN A 31 14.56 5.63 11.08
CA ASN A 31 15.30 5.28 12.29
C ASN A 31 14.69 5.85 13.58
N LYS A 32 13.89 6.92 13.53
CA LYS A 32 13.16 7.43 14.70
C LYS A 32 11.96 6.55 15.05
N GLU A 33 11.19 6.11 14.06
CA GLU A 33 10.02 5.24 14.27
C GLU A 33 10.36 3.87 14.89
N THR A 34 11.62 3.41 14.73
CA THR A 34 12.09 2.15 15.31
C THR A 34 12.62 2.29 16.74
N ILE A 35 13.00 3.50 17.17
CA ILE A 35 13.47 3.77 18.54
C ILE A 35 12.26 3.88 19.49
N ASP A 36 11.19 4.55 19.09
CA ASP A 36 9.99 4.73 19.92
C ASP A 36 9.25 3.40 20.21
N LYS A 37 9.35 2.40 19.32
CA LYS A 37 8.76 1.06 19.51
C LYS A 37 9.56 0.14 20.43
N LYS A 38 10.79 0.52 20.82
CA LYS A 38 11.70 -0.33 21.61
C LYS A 38 11.71 -0.02 23.11
N GLU A 39 11.07 1.08 23.53
CA GLU A 39 10.98 1.47 24.94
C GLU A 39 9.72 0.95 25.66
N GLU A 40 8.75 0.37 24.94
CA GLU A 40 7.45 -0.06 25.50
C GLU A 40 7.39 -1.54 25.94
N ILE A 41 8.51 -2.29 25.89
CA ILE A 41 8.57 -3.70 26.32
C ILE A 41 9.70 -3.87 27.36
N LYS A 42 9.54 -3.25 28.52
CA LYS A 42 10.27 -3.59 29.74
C LYS A 42 9.33 -3.32 30.91
N ASP A 43 8.49 -4.28 31.25
CA ASP A 43 7.91 -4.47 32.59
C ASP A 43 7.09 -5.78 32.57
N ILE A 44 7.63 -6.84 33.19
CA ILE A 44 6.95 -7.92 33.92
C ILE A 44 8.05 -8.77 34.57
N ASP A 45 8.18 -8.59 35.88
CA ASP A 45 8.97 -9.41 36.81
C ASP A 45 8.41 -10.84 36.93
N THR A 46 9.27 -11.82 37.25
CA THR A 46 9.03 -12.79 38.35
C THR A 46 10.33 -13.58 38.66
N GLU A 47 10.66 -13.61 39.94
CA GLU A 47 11.78 -14.25 40.63
C GLU A 47 11.90 -15.78 40.45
N LYS A 48 13.13 -16.34 40.52
CA LYS A 48 13.58 -17.24 41.61
C LYS A 48 15.01 -17.82 41.42
N THR A 49 15.88 -17.44 42.36
CA THR A 49 16.69 -18.31 43.26
C THR A 49 17.78 -19.27 42.74
N GLY A 50 19.02 -19.02 43.20
CA GLY A 50 20.04 -19.99 43.68
C GLY A 50 20.77 -20.84 42.62
N ASP A 51 22.00 -21.33 42.76
CA ASP A 51 23.05 -21.29 43.78
C ASP A 51 24.38 -21.72 43.11
N LYS A 52 25.47 -21.34 43.77
CA LYS A 52 26.93 -21.57 43.67
C LYS A 52 27.59 -22.73 42.89
N SER A 53 28.84 -22.39 42.47
CA SER A 53 30.12 -23.14 42.61
C SER A 53 30.37 -24.37 41.72
N LYS A 54 31.59 -24.83 41.41
CA LYS A 54 33.00 -24.37 41.36
C LYS A 54 33.83 -25.64 41.00
N ASP A 55 35.03 -25.46 40.43
CA ASP A 55 36.16 -26.41 40.31
C ASP A 55 35.98 -27.61 39.36
N LYS A 56 36.82 -27.81 38.33
CA LYS A 56 38.28 -28.04 38.24
C LYS A 56 38.71 -29.43 38.74
N GLN A 57 39.20 -30.25 37.81
CA GLN A 57 40.24 -31.31 37.88
C GLN A 57 40.06 -32.20 36.64
N GLU A 58 40.94 -32.29 35.63
CA GLU A 58 42.37 -32.61 35.57
C GLU A 58 42.76 -34.01 36.07
N SER A 59 43.67 -34.65 35.32
CA SER A 59 44.20 -36.04 35.36
C SER A 59 43.34 -37.07 34.60
N SER A 60 43.87 -37.98 33.78
CA SER A 60 45.19 -38.61 33.81
C SER A 60 45.59 -39.13 32.41
N ALA A 61 46.89 -39.04 32.12
CA ALA A 61 47.59 -39.84 31.13
C ALA A 61 47.49 -41.33 31.50
N VAL A 62 47.47 -42.29 30.59
CA VAL A 62 48.62 -42.94 29.91
C VAL A 62 47.93 -44.08 29.13
N ASP A 63 48.16 -44.30 27.84
CA ASP A 63 48.97 -45.46 27.47
C ASP A 63 49.59 -45.32 26.08
N SER A 64 50.91 -45.40 26.10
CA SER A 64 51.83 -45.32 25.00
C SER A 64 52.18 -46.72 24.53
N THR A 65 51.60 -47.15 23.41
CA THR A 65 52.19 -48.19 22.57
C THR A 65 52.14 -47.76 21.10
N LYS A 66 52.83 -46.64 20.80
CA LYS A 66 53.23 -46.34 19.42
C LYS A 66 54.40 -47.26 19.06
N LYS A 67 54.11 -48.32 18.30
CA LYS A 67 55.07 -48.78 17.29
C LYS A 67 55.43 -47.57 16.44
N GLU A 68 56.67 -47.09 16.56
CA GLU A 68 57.20 -46.01 15.73
C GLU A 68 57.23 -46.50 14.28
N LYS A 69 56.11 -46.31 13.59
CA LYS A 69 56.10 -46.20 12.14
C LYS A 69 56.87 -44.92 11.84
N LEU A 70 58.15 -45.08 11.51
CA LEU A 70 58.95 -44.04 10.89
C LEU A 70 58.33 -43.79 9.50
N PHE A 71 57.27 -42.97 9.47
CA PHE A 71 56.69 -42.48 8.23
C PHE A 71 57.79 -41.71 7.50
N THR A 72 58.01 -42.03 6.23
CA THR A 72 58.92 -41.25 5.40
C THR A 72 58.35 -39.83 5.25
N GLN A 73 59.22 -38.82 5.07
CA GLN A 73 58.77 -37.42 4.90
C GLN A 73 57.75 -37.25 3.76
N GLU A 74 57.82 -38.13 2.76
CA GLU A 74 56.87 -38.21 1.65
C GLU A 74 55.46 -38.64 2.11
N GLU A 75 55.35 -39.67 2.96
CA GLU A 75 54.06 -40.11 3.51
C GLU A 75 53.42 -39.04 4.41
N ILE A 76 54.23 -38.27 5.14
CA ILE A 76 53.74 -37.16 5.98
C ILE A 76 53.20 -36.02 5.11
N ASN A 77 53.93 -35.65 4.05
CA ASN A 77 53.49 -34.63 3.09
C ASN A 77 52.19 -35.03 2.39
N ASP A 78 52.04 -36.31 2.02
CA ASP A 78 50.81 -36.85 1.43
C ASP A 78 49.62 -36.85 2.38
N ILE A 79 49.85 -37.08 3.68
CA ILE A 79 48.79 -37.00 4.69
C ILE A 79 48.38 -35.54 4.90
N ILE A 80 49.34 -34.61 4.90
CA ILE A 80 49.08 -33.17 5.05
C ILE A 80 48.33 -32.62 3.83
N SER A 81 48.75 -32.97 2.61
CA SER A 81 48.07 -32.55 1.38
C SER A 81 46.63 -33.07 1.32
N LYS A 82 46.41 -34.35 1.64
CA LYS A 82 45.05 -34.93 1.72
C LYS A 82 44.18 -34.33 2.81
N ARG A 83 44.77 -33.79 3.89
CA ARG A 83 44.01 -33.04 4.91
C ARG A 83 43.65 -31.65 4.42
N LEU A 84 44.62 -30.93 3.86
CA LEU A 84 44.41 -29.59 3.31
C LEU A 84 43.40 -29.59 2.16
N GLU A 85 43.42 -30.60 1.28
CA GLU A 85 42.43 -30.75 0.21
C GLU A 85 41.03 -31.01 0.76
N ARG A 86 40.90 -31.85 1.80
CA ARG A 86 39.61 -32.10 2.45
C ARG A 86 39.08 -30.86 3.16
N GLU A 87 39.93 -30.12 3.85
CA GLU A 87 39.55 -28.87 4.50
C GLU A 87 39.17 -27.78 3.49
N LYS A 88 39.93 -27.64 2.40
CA LYS A 88 39.60 -26.72 1.31
C LYS A 88 38.26 -27.08 0.64
N LYS A 89 38.00 -28.37 0.39
CA LYS A 89 36.72 -28.82 -0.18
C LYS A 89 35.55 -28.53 0.77
N LYS A 90 35.69 -28.82 2.06
CA LYS A 90 34.66 -28.50 3.06
C LYS A 90 34.42 -26.99 3.18
N ALA A 91 35.48 -26.19 3.22
CA ALA A 91 35.36 -24.74 3.29
C ALA A 91 34.68 -24.15 2.04
N GLU A 92 34.96 -24.72 0.86
CA GLU A 92 34.31 -24.30 -0.39
C GLU A 92 32.84 -24.76 -0.45
N GLU A 93 32.53 -25.98 -0.01
CA GLU A 93 31.15 -26.49 0.09
C GLU A 93 30.32 -25.68 1.09
N GLU A 94 30.85 -25.39 2.28
CA GLU A 94 30.21 -24.54 3.30
C GLU A 94 29.99 -23.11 2.77
N ARG A 95 30.95 -22.56 2.03
CA ARG A 95 30.81 -21.24 1.41
C ARG A 95 29.73 -21.24 0.33
N GLN A 96 29.70 -22.26 -0.53
CA GLN A 96 28.68 -22.38 -1.58
C GLN A 96 27.29 -22.63 -1.00
N GLU A 97 27.17 -23.41 0.07
CA GLU A 97 25.92 -23.64 0.77
C GLU A 97 25.45 -22.35 1.46
N ALA A 98 26.34 -21.62 2.15
CA ALA A 98 26.02 -20.33 2.76
C ALA A 98 25.64 -19.28 1.72
N GLU A 99 26.34 -19.20 0.59
CA GLU A 99 25.99 -18.30 -0.51
C GLU A 99 24.66 -18.69 -1.15
N ARG A 100 24.38 -19.99 -1.32
CA ARG A 100 23.11 -20.47 -1.85
C ARG A 100 21.96 -20.16 -0.88
N LEU A 101 22.15 -20.38 0.41
CA LEU A 101 21.18 -20.04 1.46
C LEU A 101 20.94 -18.53 1.53
N ALA A 102 22.00 -17.71 1.46
CA ALA A 102 21.88 -16.25 1.45
C ALA A 102 21.19 -15.75 0.18
N LYS A 103 21.55 -16.28 -1.01
CA LYS A 103 20.91 -15.93 -2.28
C LYS A 103 19.46 -16.40 -2.33
N MET A 104 19.12 -17.57 -1.79
CA MET A 104 17.73 -18.04 -1.70
C MET A 104 16.91 -17.18 -0.75
N SER A 105 17.43 -16.81 0.42
CA SER A 105 16.75 -15.91 1.37
C SER A 105 16.52 -14.51 0.81
N GLU A 106 17.49 -13.96 0.06
CA GLU A 106 17.35 -12.67 -0.64
C GLU A 106 16.35 -12.77 -1.81
N ALA A 107 16.45 -13.82 -2.64
CA ALA A 107 15.57 -14.03 -3.79
C ALA A 107 14.12 -14.29 -3.38
N GLU A 108 13.87 -15.07 -2.33
CA GLU A 108 12.53 -15.32 -1.80
C GLU A 108 11.90 -14.04 -1.24
N ARG A 109 12.68 -13.20 -0.56
CA ARG A 109 12.20 -11.89 -0.10
C ARG A 109 11.86 -10.98 -1.27
N GLN A 110 12.71 -10.94 -2.30
CA GLN A 110 12.47 -10.14 -3.50
C GLN A 110 11.23 -10.63 -4.26
N GLN A 111 11.05 -11.94 -4.40
CA GLN A 111 9.85 -12.52 -5.00
C GLN A 111 8.59 -12.19 -4.20
N ALA A 112 8.63 -12.32 -2.87
CA ALA A 112 7.50 -11.97 -2.03
C ALA A 112 7.15 -10.47 -2.08
N ILE A 113 8.15 -9.60 -2.21
CA ILE A 113 7.93 -8.15 -2.43
C ILE A 113 7.31 -7.91 -3.80
N PHE A 114 7.88 -8.51 -4.85
CA PHE A 114 7.40 -8.40 -6.21
C PHE A 114 5.96 -8.89 -6.37
N ASP A 115 5.61 -10.03 -5.77
CA ASP A 115 4.27 -10.58 -5.82
C ASP A 115 3.27 -9.70 -5.07
N LYS A 116 3.67 -9.12 -3.93
CA LYS A 116 2.85 -8.13 -3.20
C LYS A 116 2.64 -6.87 -4.03
N GLU A 117 3.68 -6.36 -4.69
CA GLU A 117 3.60 -5.19 -5.56
C GLU A 117 2.72 -5.47 -6.78
N LYS A 118 2.88 -6.64 -7.41
CA LYS A 118 2.07 -7.07 -8.54
C LYS A 118 0.60 -7.22 -8.15
N ALA A 119 0.31 -7.78 -6.97
CA ALA A 119 -1.05 -7.90 -6.47
C ALA A 119 -1.67 -6.52 -6.16
N LYS A 120 -0.90 -5.57 -5.62
CA LYS A 120 -1.36 -4.19 -5.42
C LYS A 120 -1.61 -3.49 -6.76
N PHE A 121 -0.68 -3.61 -7.70
CA PHE A 121 -0.78 -3.03 -9.02
C PHE A 121 -2.01 -3.56 -9.79
N GLU A 122 -2.29 -4.86 -9.71
CA GLU A 122 -3.46 -5.42 -10.38
C GLU A 122 -4.77 -4.93 -9.74
N LYS A 123 -4.82 -4.78 -8.41
CA LYS A 123 -5.99 -4.19 -7.73
C LYS A 123 -6.21 -2.73 -8.15
N GLU A 124 -5.16 -1.91 -8.10
CA GLU A 124 -5.22 -0.52 -8.54
C GLU A 124 -5.60 -0.40 -10.02
N ARG A 125 -5.09 -1.29 -10.87
CA ARG A 125 -5.45 -1.37 -12.29
C ARG A 125 -6.90 -1.72 -12.50
N GLN A 126 -7.45 -2.66 -11.73
CA GLN A 126 -8.87 -3.04 -11.78
C GLN A 126 -9.77 -1.90 -11.30
N GLU A 127 -9.42 -1.27 -10.17
CA GLU A 127 -10.13 -0.11 -9.65
C GLU A 127 -10.11 1.06 -10.65
N PHE A 128 -8.94 1.34 -11.24
CA PHE A 128 -8.80 2.38 -12.26
C PHE A 128 -9.62 2.07 -13.51
N LYS A 129 -9.60 0.82 -13.99
CA LYS A 129 -10.44 0.39 -15.12
C LYS A 129 -11.92 0.61 -14.79
N ARG A 130 -12.36 0.23 -13.59
CA ARG A 130 -13.75 0.44 -13.14
C ARG A 130 -14.11 1.91 -13.09
N GLN A 131 -13.25 2.78 -12.55
CA GLN A 131 -13.46 4.23 -12.52
C GLN A 131 -13.50 4.82 -13.93
N GLN A 132 -12.65 4.36 -14.84
CA GLN A 132 -12.68 4.81 -16.23
C GLN A 132 -14.01 4.45 -16.91
N MET A 133 -14.50 3.25 -16.68
CA MET A 133 -15.82 2.80 -17.16
C MET A 133 -16.95 3.61 -16.52
N GLU A 134 -16.88 3.87 -15.21
CA GLU A 134 -17.83 4.72 -14.49
C GLU A 134 -17.90 6.11 -15.11
N LEU A 135 -16.77 6.75 -15.38
CA LEU A 135 -16.73 8.05 -16.01
C LEU A 135 -17.31 8.04 -17.44
N GLN A 136 -17.15 6.94 -18.18
CA GLN A 136 -17.80 6.79 -19.48
C GLN A 136 -19.32 6.67 -19.32
N VAL A 137 -19.80 5.80 -18.42
CA VAL A 137 -21.22 5.66 -18.11
C VAL A 137 -21.84 6.97 -17.62
N ILE A 138 -21.16 7.72 -16.74
CA ILE A 138 -21.59 9.05 -16.29
C ILE A 138 -21.75 10.01 -17.47
N LYS A 139 -20.84 9.99 -18.44
CA LYS A 139 -20.96 10.84 -19.64
C LYS A 139 -22.17 10.45 -20.47
N GLU A 140 -22.36 9.16 -20.72
CA GLU A 140 -23.50 8.64 -21.48
C GLU A 140 -24.84 8.97 -20.80
N LEU A 141 -24.92 8.80 -19.47
CA LEU A 141 -26.10 9.16 -18.68
C LEU A 141 -26.38 10.67 -18.74
N ASN A 142 -25.35 11.52 -18.61
CA ASN A 142 -25.50 12.96 -18.75
C ASN A 142 -26.01 13.34 -20.15
N THR A 143 -25.47 12.73 -21.20
CA THR A 143 -25.92 12.98 -22.58
C THR A 143 -27.38 12.62 -22.79
N LYS A 144 -27.87 11.58 -22.11
CA LYS A 144 -29.27 11.16 -22.11
C LYS A 144 -30.18 11.92 -21.13
N GLY A 145 -29.62 12.81 -20.31
CA GLY A 145 -30.38 13.53 -19.27
C GLY A 145 -30.83 12.65 -18.11
N LEU A 146 -30.18 11.50 -17.89
CA LEU A 146 -30.44 10.59 -16.80
C LEU A 146 -29.61 10.95 -15.56
N PRO A 147 -30.08 10.68 -14.33
CA PRO A 147 -29.33 11.02 -13.12
C PRO A 147 -28.02 10.23 -13.02
N THR A 148 -26.91 10.94 -12.84
CA THR A 148 -25.54 10.38 -12.83
C THR A 148 -25.21 9.58 -11.58
N GLU A 149 -25.96 9.76 -10.49
CA GLU A 149 -25.79 9.02 -9.24
C GLU A 149 -25.97 7.51 -9.43
N PHE A 150 -26.73 7.10 -10.45
CA PHE A 150 -26.95 5.70 -10.78
C PHE A 150 -25.81 5.06 -11.58
N ALA A 151 -24.81 5.82 -12.01
CA ALA A 151 -23.73 5.30 -12.86
C ALA A 151 -23.02 4.09 -12.25
N SER A 152 -22.72 4.14 -10.95
CA SER A 152 -22.05 3.04 -10.23
C SER A 152 -22.83 1.71 -10.25
N TYR A 153 -24.15 1.76 -10.42
CA TYR A 153 -25.02 0.57 -10.47
C TYR A 153 -25.21 0.02 -11.89
N LEU A 154 -24.91 0.82 -12.92
CA LEU A 154 -25.07 0.43 -14.32
C LEU A 154 -23.79 -0.13 -14.95
N ILE A 155 -22.65 -0.05 -14.24
CA ILE A 155 -21.37 -0.61 -14.68
C ILE A 155 -21.41 -2.14 -14.62
N ALA A 156 -21.08 -2.77 -15.73
CA ALA A 156 -20.83 -4.19 -15.88
C ALA A 156 -19.38 -4.44 -16.36
N ASP A 157 -18.96 -5.70 -16.39
CA ASP A 157 -17.63 -6.09 -16.87
C ASP A 157 -17.40 -5.79 -18.36
N ASP A 158 -18.50 -5.66 -19.11
CA ASP A 158 -18.50 -5.41 -20.56
C ASP A 158 -19.19 -4.08 -20.92
N ALA A 159 -18.65 -3.43 -21.95
CA ALA A 159 -19.15 -2.15 -22.43
C ALA A 159 -20.54 -2.26 -23.06
N GLU A 160 -20.83 -3.35 -23.77
CA GLU A 160 -22.15 -3.59 -24.36
C GLU A 160 -23.21 -3.78 -23.28
N ALA A 161 -22.89 -4.57 -22.25
CA ALA A 161 -23.75 -4.76 -21.09
C ALA A 161 -24.03 -3.43 -20.35
N CYS A 162 -23.04 -2.55 -20.20
CA CYS A 162 -23.27 -1.20 -19.66
C CYS A 162 -24.30 -0.41 -20.49
N MET A 163 -24.20 -0.46 -21.82
CA MET A 163 -25.11 0.28 -22.71
C MET A 163 -26.53 -0.28 -22.66
N ASP A 164 -26.69 -1.59 -22.59
CA ASP A 164 -28.00 -2.23 -22.45
C ASP A 164 -28.61 -1.97 -21.07
N ASN A 165 -27.80 -1.95 -20.01
CA ASN A 165 -28.24 -1.52 -18.69
C ASN A 165 -28.74 -0.07 -18.71
N ILE A 166 -28.03 0.84 -19.38
CA ILE A 166 -28.45 2.24 -19.53
C ILE A 166 -29.78 2.33 -20.27
N LYS A 167 -29.98 1.62 -21.38
CA LYS A 167 -31.26 1.62 -22.12
C LYS A 167 -32.41 1.08 -21.27
N THR A 168 -32.19 -0.04 -20.59
CA THR A 168 -33.21 -0.66 -19.72
C THR A 168 -33.57 0.25 -18.55
N PHE A 169 -32.58 0.96 -18.00
CA PHE A 169 -32.79 1.97 -16.96
C PHE A 169 -33.59 3.16 -17.50
N GLU A 170 -33.24 3.67 -18.67
CA GLU A 170 -33.93 4.77 -19.34
C GLU A 170 -35.42 4.48 -19.52
N GLU A 171 -35.77 3.31 -20.07
CA GLU A 171 -37.16 2.90 -20.27
C GLU A 171 -37.95 2.81 -18.95
N LYS A 172 -37.37 2.22 -17.91
CA LYS A 172 -38.04 2.10 -16.61
C LYS A 172 -38.18 3.46 -15.93
N TRP A 173 -37.19 4.33 -16.08
CA TRP A 173 -37.18 5.67 -15.51
C TRP A 173 -38.25 6.55 -16.14
N THR A 174 -38.34 6.57 -17.47
CA THR A 174 -39.36 7.34 -18.18
C THR A 174 -40.76 6.83 -17.87
N ASN A 175 -40.98 5.52 -17.86
CA ASN A 175 -42.26 4.92 -17.49
C ASN A 175 -42.70 5.29 -16.06
N ALA A 176 -41.79 5.21 -15.09
CA ALA A 176 -42.09 5.58 -13.70
C ALA A 176 -42.38 7.07 -13.55
N LEU A 177 -41.64 7.93 -14.26
CA LEU A 177 -41.92 9.37 -14.28
C LEU A 177 -43.26 9.68 -14.94
N GLU A 178 -43.59 9.02 -16.04
CA GLU A 178 -44.89 9.18 -16.69
C GLU A 178 -46.05 8.77 -15.78
N GLU A 179 -45.92 7.65 -15.07
CA GLU A 179 -46.92 7.22 -14.10
C GLU A 179 -47.08 8.23 -12.96
N ALA A 180 -45.97 8.68 -12.37
CA ALA A 180 -45.97 9.70 -11.32
C ALA A 180 -46.60 11.01 -11.81
N VAL A 181 -46.28 11.46 -13.02
CA VAL A 181 -46.88 12.67 -13.61
C VAL A 181 -48.37 12.46 -13.90
N LYS A 182 -48.77 11.30 -14.42
CA LYS A 182 -50.19 10.96 -14.63
C LYS A 182 -50.96 10.98 -13.31
N GLU A 183 -50.38 10.48 -12.22
CA GLU A 183 -50.97 10.57 -10.88
C GLU A 183 -51.09 12.02 -10.38
N ARG A 184 -50.05 12.84 -10.57
CA ARG A 184 -50.08 14.26 -10.22
C ARG A 184 -51.15 15.04 -10.99
N ILE A 185 -51.32 14.74 -12.28
CA ILE A 185 -52.36 15.36 -13.12
C ILE A 185 -53.76 14.91 -12.68
N LYS A 186 -53.93 13.61 -12.36
CA LYS A 186 -55.20 13.08 -11.82
C LYS A 186 -55.58 13.72 -10.48
N GLY A 187 -54.59 14.10 -9.67
CA GLY A 187 -54.79 14.73 -8.36
C GLY A 187 -55.31 16.17 -8.40
N GLY A 188 -55.53 16.76 -9.59
CA GLY A 188 -56.02 18.14 -9.71
C GLY A 188 -54.92 19.14 -9.38
N TYR A 189 -54.07 19.45 -10.37
CA TYR A 189 -53.19 20.60 -10.27
C TYR A 189 -54.04 21.87 -10.41
N GLU A 190 -54.38 22.50 -9.28
CA GLU A 190 -54.78 23.90 -9.27
C GLU A 190 -53.51 24.73 -9.35
N PRO A 191 -53.21 25.39 -10.50
CA PRO A 191 -52.10 26.32 -10.54
C PRO A 191 -52.32 27.37 -9.44
N PRO A 192 -51.27 27.77 -8.70
CA PRO A 192 -51.39 28.89 -7.79
C PRO A 192 -51.94 30.06 -8.60
N THR A 193 -53.17 30.47 -8.28
CA THR A 193 -53.74 31.68 -8.81
C THR A 193 -52.75 32.77 -8.45
N SER A 194 -52.14 33.40 -9.46
CA SER A 194 -51.39 34.62 -9.25
C SER A 194 -52.38 35.63 -8.69
N GLU A 195 -52.45 35.75 -7.37
CA GLU A 195 -53.22 36.78 -6.69
C GLU A 195 -52.73 38.11 -7.25
N THR A 196 -53.54 38.68 -8.13
CA THR A 196 -53.42 40.07 -8.59
C THR A 196 -53.91 41.03 -7.52
N ASP A 197 -53.70 40.70 -6.25
CA ASP A 197 -54.10 41.53 -5.11
C ASP A 197 -53.03 42.58 -4.79
N ASP A 198 -51.84 42.48 -5.41
CA ASP A 198 -50.76 43.46 -5.37
C ASP A 198 -50.70 44.35 -6.65
N ILE A 199 -51.84 44.57 -7.34
CA ILE A 199 -51.88 45.61 -8.38
C ILE A 199 -52.00 46.97 -7.69
N ASP A 200 -50.91 47.73 -7.75
CA ASP A 200 -50.76 49.10 -7.27
C ASP A 200 -52.02 49.94 -7.60
N PRO A 201 -52.68 50.62 -6.63
CA PRO A 201 -53.95 51.32 -6.83
C PRO A 201 -53.91 52.34 -7.98
N PHE A 202 -52.71 52.87 -8.27
CA PHE A 202 -52.45 53.78 -9.36
C PHE A 202 -52.71 53.16 -10.74
N LEU A 203 -52.38 51.88 -10.94
CA LEU A 203 -52.56 51.18 -12.22
C LEU A 203 -54.02 50.73 -12.45
N LYS A 204 -54.77 50.50 -11.37
CA LYS A 204 -56.20 50.12 -11.43
C LYS A 204 -57.09 51.21 -12.02
N GLY A 205 -56.70 52.49 -11.89
CA GLY A 205 -57.43 53.64 -12.43
C GLY A 205 -57.16 53.96 -13.90
N LEU A 206 -56.12 53.39 -14.52
CA LEU A 206 -55.75 53.66 -15.92
C LEU A 206 -56.41 52.66 -16.91
N MET A 207 -56.97 51.57 -16.40
CA MET A 207 -57.56 50.48 -17.20
C MET A 207 -59.10 50.48 -17.22
N GLY A 208 -59.77 51.47 -16.60
CA GLY A 208 -61.23 51.66 -16.63
C GLY A 208 -61.62 52.95 -17.31
#